data_AF-A0A7S4LV36-F1
#
_entry.id   AF-A0A7S4LV36-F1
#
_cell.length_a   1.000
_cell.length_b   1.000
_cell.length_c   1.000
_cell.angle_alpha   90.00
_cell.angle_beta   90.00
_cell.angle_gamma   90.00
#
_symmetry.space_group_name_H-M   'P 1'
#
loop_
_entity.id
_entity.type
_entity.pdbx_description
1 polymer ?
#
loop_
_entity_poly.entity_id
_entity_poly.type
_entity_poly.pdbx_seq_one_letter_code
_entity_poly.pdbx_strand_id
1 'polypeptide(L)' 'MAERRISLRQILAVLSSRHSRFTELPHLTPAGDWKLNMLGVAAGERIEVVVVLKRVVSDPAALVVTVMIH' A
#
# COMPACT_ATOMS: atom_id res chain seq x y z
N MET A 1 -10.02 5.35 -6.63
CA MET A 1 -9.40 6.63 -6.19
C MET A 1 -10.35 7.81 -6.34
N ALA A 2 -10.98 8.02 -7.51
CA ALA A 2 -11.99 9.08 -7.70
C ALA A 2 -13.20 8.96 -6.76
N GLU A 3 -13.71 7.74 -6.52
CA GLU A 3 -14.87 7.52 -5.63
C GLU A 3 -14.60 7.80 -4.15
N ARG A 4 -13.34 7.75 -3.72
CA ARG A 4 -12.94 7.90 -2.31
C ARG A 4 -12.26 9.23 -2.00
N ARG A 5 -12.15 10.13 -2.99
CA ARG A 5 -11.45 11.44 -2.90
C ARG A 5 -9.98 11.35 -2.41
N ILE A 6 -9.36 10.18 -2.43
CA ILE A 6 -7.97 10.00 -2.02
C ILE A 6 -7.08 10.08 -3.25
N SER A 7 -6.12 11.01 -3.20
CA SER A 7 -5.14 11.23 -4.25
C SER A 7 -3.94 10.28 -4.13
N LEU A 8 -3.24 10.06 -5.25
CA LEU A 8 -1.95 9.37 -5.26
C LEU A 8 -0.94 10.03 -4.31
N ARG A 9 -0.96 11.36 -4.20
CA ARG A 9 -0.07 12.12 -3.31
C ARG A 9 -0.29 11.77 -1.83
N GLN A 10 -1.55 11.60 -1.41
CA GLN A 10 -1.86 11.17 -0.04
C GLN A 10 -1.38 9.75 0.24
N ILE A 11 -1.54 8.83 -0.72
CA ILE A 11 -1.02 7.46 -0.61
C ILE A 11 0.50 7.48 -0.43
N LEU A 12 1.21 8.20 -1.30
CA LEU A 12 2.66 8.30 -1.24
C LEU A 12 3.12 8.94 0.08
N ALA A 13 2.39 9.93 0.59
CA ALA A 13 2.67 10.54 1.89
C ALA A 13 2.54 9.53 3.04
N VAL A 14 1.54 8.64 3.02
CA VAL A 14 1.42 7.55 3.99
C VAL A 14 2.61 6.59 3.89
N LEU A 15 2.99 6.17 2.67
CA LEU A 15 4.08 5.22 2.46
C LEU A 15 5.47 5.78 2.83
N SER A 16 5.71 7.08 2.60
CA SER A 16 7.00 7.72 2.88
C SER A 16 7.13 8.26 4.30
N SER A 17 6.04 8.35 5.06
CA SER A 17 6.03 8.95 6.39
C SER A 17 6.60 8.02 7.45
N ARG A 18 7.57 8.52 8.23
CA ARG A 18 8.12 7.83 9.42
C ARG A 18 7.11 7.70 10.57
N HIS A 19 6.01 8.44 10.51
CA HIS A 19 4.94 8.39 11.52
C HIS A 19 3.83 7.41 11.14
N SER A 20 3.86 6.88 9.92
CA SER A 20 2.99 5.76 9.56
C SER A 20 3.45 4.50 10.28
N ARG A 21 2.49 3.62 10.58
CA ARG A 21 2.77 2.35 11.27
C ARG A 21 2.15 1.19 10.51
N PHE A 22 2.80 0.04 10.61
CA PHE A 22 2.21 -1.21 10.14
C PHE A 22 1.02 -1.58 11.03
N THR A 23 -0.13 -1.83 10.42
CA THR A 23 -1.28 -2.51 11.05
C THR A 23 -1.27 -4.00 10.75
N GLU A 24 -0.65 -4.38 9.62
CA GLU A 24 -0.34 -5.75 9.25
C GLU A 24 1.10 -5.76 8.70
N LEU A 25 1.98 -6.55 9.32
CA LEU A 25 3.37 -6.68 8.88
C LEU A 25 3.45 -7.39 7.52
N PRO A 26 4.54 -7.18 6.75
CA PRO A 26 4.78 -7.91 5.51
C PRO A 26 4.70 -9.42 5.73
N HIS A 27 3.81 -10.08 5.00
CA HIS A 27 3.66 -11.53 5.02
C HIS A 27 3.36 -12.06 3.61
N LEU A 28 3.70 -13.32 3.39
CA LEU A 28 3.38 -14.03 2.16
C LEU A 28 1.95 -14.54 2.23
N THR A 29 1.15 -14.22 1.22
CA THR A 29 -0.22 -14.72 1.09
C THR A 29 -0.24 -16.13 0.49
N PRO A 30 -1.32 -16.91 0.65
CA PRO A 30 -1.47 -18.22 -0.02
C PRO A 30 -1.39 -18.16 -1.55
N ALA A 31 -1.65 -17.00 -2.15
CA ALA A 31 -1.54 -16.77 -3.59
C ALA A 31 -0.09 -16.52 -4.05
N GLY A 32 0.88 -16.43 -3.13
CA GLY A 32 2.30 -16.19 -3.42
C GLY A 32 2.69 -14.72 -3.52
N ASP A 33 1.76 -13.79 -3.31
CA ASP A 33 2.03 -12.35 -3.26
C ASP A 33 2.40 -11.92 -1.84
N TRP A 34 3.25 -10.90 -1.72
CA TRP A 34 3.53 -10.28 -0.42
C TRP A 34 2.53 -9.17 -0.13
N LYS A 35 1.98 -9.14 1.09
CA LYS A 35 1.01 -8.14 1.53
C LYS A 35 1.45 -7.49 2.84
N LEU A 36 1.18 -6.20 2.97
CA LEU A 36 1.28 -5.44 4.22
C LEU A 36 0.19 -4.36 4.27
N ASN A 37 -0.12 -3.88 5.46
CA ASN A 37 -1.02 -2.74 5.65
C ASN A 37 -0.31 -1.68 6.50
N MET A 38 -0.47 -0.42 6.10
CA MET A 38 0.07 0.73 6.81
C MET A 38 -1.02 1.76 7.07
N LEU A 39 -1.07 2.25 8.29
CA LEU A 39 -1.94 3.35 8.69
C LEU A 39 -1.11 4.62 8.86
N GLY A 40 -1.51 5.69 8.18
CA GLY A 40 -0.89 7.00 8.29
C GLY A 40 -1.91 8.13 8.33
N VAL A 41 -1.40 9.36 8.37
CA VAL A 41 -2.21 10.58 8.24
C VAL A 41 -1.70 11.37 7.05
N ALA A 42 -2.59 11.74 6.14
CA ALA A 42 -2.27 12.62 5.02
C ALA A 42 -3.43 13.59 4.76
N ALA A 43 -3.12 14.86 4.55
CA ALA A 43 -4.10 15.94 4.40
C ALA A 43 -5.14 16.01 5.55
N GLY A 44 -4.73 15.68 6.77
CA GLY A 44 -5.60 15.67 7.96
C GLY A 44 -6.47 14.43 8.11
N GLU A 45 -6.46 13.53 7.13
CA GLU A 45 -7.25 12.29 7.17
C GLU A 45 -6.38 11.10 7.57
N ARG A 46 -6.95 10.19 8.36
CA ARG A 46 -6.35 8.91 8.67
C ARG A 46 -6.66 7.93 7.55
N ILE A 47 -5.63 7.38 6.92
CA ILE A 47 -5.74 6.54 5.73
C ILE A 47 -5.03 5.22 6.01
N GLU A 48 -5.73 4.11 5.81
CA GLU A 48 -5.13 2.78 5.77
C GLU A 48 -4.84 2.39 4.32
N VAL A 49 -3.57 2.09 4.07
CA VAL A 49 -3.02 1.71 2.77
C VAL A 49 -2.63 0.24 2.82
N VAL A 50 -3.29 -0.57 2.00
CA VAL A 50 -2.94 -1.97 1.78
C VAL A 50 -2.03 -2.05 0.57
N VAL A 51 -0.85 -2.63 0.76
CA VAL A 51 0.15 -2.80 -0.29
C VAL A 51 0.27 -4.28 -0.62
N VAL A 52 0.14 -4.60 -1.90
CA VAL A 52 0.38 -5.94 -2.43
C VAL A 52 1.53 -5.87 -3.43
N LEU A 53 2.58 -6.64 -3.18
CA LEU A 53 3.71 -6.84 -4.09
C LEU A 53 3.50 -8.14 -4.85
N LYS A 54 3.23 -8.01 -6.14
CA LYS A 54 3.07 -9.13 -7.06
C LYS A 54 4.33 -9.34 -7.89
N ARG A 55 4.67 -10.60 -8.13
CA ARG A 55 5.68 -10.95 -9.14
C ARG A 55 5.14 -10.62 -10.53
N VAL A 56 5.97 -10.00 -11.36
CA VAL A 56 5.65 -9.79 -12.77
C VAL A 56 6.03 -11.06 -13.53
N VAL A 57 5.02 -11.76 -14.06
CA VAL A 57 5.21 -13.03 -14.77
C VAL A 57 6.11 -12.87 -16.00
N SER A 58 6.02 -11.73 -16.69
CA SER A 58 6.81 -11.43 -17.89
C SER A 58 8.23 -10.93 -17.61
N ASP A 59 8.51 -10.47 -16.39
CA ASP A 59 9.81 -9.96 -15.97
C ASP A 59 9.99 -10.18 -14.46
N PRO A 60 10.65 -11.26 -14.05
CA PRO A 60 10.86 -11.57 -12.63
C PRO A 60 11.66 -10.51 -11.85
N ALA A 61 12.33 -9.57 -12.54
CA ALA A 61 13.03 -8.46 -11.89
C ALA A 61 12.10 -7.26 -11.60
N ALA A 62 10.90 -7.24 -12.17
CA ALA A 62 9.91 -6.20 -11.93
C ALA A 62 8.94 -6.57 -10.79
N LEU A 63 8.54 -5.54 -10.02
CA LEU A 63 7.55 -5.66 -8.94
C LEU A 63 6.33 -4.80 -9.26
N VAL A 64 5.14 -5.38 -9.16
CA VAL A 64 3.88 -4.62 -9.23
C VAL A 64 3.41 -4.31 -7.82
N VAL A 65 3.31 -3.02 -7.51
CA VAL A 65 2.79 -2.51 -6.24
C VAL A 65 1.33 -2.12 -6.45
N THR A 66 0.40 -2.89 -5.90
CA THR A 66 -1.02 -2.52 -5.85
C THR A 66 -1.30 -1.83 -4.53
N VAL A 67 -1.91 -0.64 -4.59
CA VAL A 67 -2.34 0.10 -3.40
C VAL A 67 -3.85 0.16 -3.34
N MET A 68 -4.43 -0.32 -2.24
CA MET A 68 -5.85 -0.21 -1.93
C MET A 68 -6.05 0.66 -0.70
N ILE A 69 -7.14 1.40 -0.66
CA ILE A 69 -7.52 2.26 0.47
C ILE A 69 -8.85 1.74 0.99
N HIS A 70 -8.91 1.49 2.31
CA HIS A 70 -10.12 1.06 3.01
C HIS A 70 -10.81 2.21 3.73
#